data_AF-A0A7X0LXZ4-F1
#
_entry.id   AF-A0A7X0LXZ4-F1
#
_cell.length_a   1.000
_cell.length_b   1.000
_cell.length_c   1.000
_cell.angle_alpha   90.00
_cell.angle_beta   90.00
_cell.angle_gamma   90.00
#
_symmetry.space_group_name_H-M   'P 1'
#
loop_
_entity.id
_entity.type
_entity.pdbx_description
1 polymer ?
#
loop_
_entity_poly.entity_id
_entity_poly.type
_entity_poly.pdbx_seq_one_letter_code
_entity_poly.pdbx_strand_id
1 'polypeptide(L)'
;MNRGILLLIIIAISFNVFQYLRNHIHAELLSELKGTIYYTERVDGALTLFKSDATLQNKTLLYSHKGKGKDSSGDYNDNLTDFYYDKASQTIYFIAMNNGSWSLFSIKEGERPILLEEDVMEIDTNYIQNQFNHRTIFSKQGSLYLKEKGNENIIKKFYGIYDEKFTGYHPIGFSPDGKYFVYHSMEHLTPFGTLLTGVFKNSVGETYIMDLSTMKSTKFINAQHIQWIIE
;
A
#
# COMPACT_ATOMS: atom_id res chain seq x y z
N MET A 1 33.06 -29.47 5.26
CA MET A 1 31.78 -28.80 5.53
C MET A 1 30.76 -29.85 5.93
N ASN A 2 30.11 -29.69 7.09
CA ASN A 2 29.17 -30.68 7.61
C ASN A 2 27.95 -30.78 6.67
N ARG A 3 27.52 -32.00 6.31
CA ARG A 3 26.42 -32.22 5.35
C ARG A 3 25.11 -31.55 5.78
N GLY A 4 24.88 -31.41 7.09
CA GLY A 4 23.74 -30.68 7.65
C GLY A 4 23.79 -29.16 7.40
N ILE A 5 24.98 -28.55 7.45
CA ILE A 5 25.16 -27.11 7.17
C ILE A 5 24.91 -26.82 5.69
N LEU A 6 25.40 -27.69 4.80
CA LEU A 6 25.15 -27.57 3.36
C LEU A 6 23.65 -27.66 3.02
N LEU A 7 22.92 -28.58 3.67
CA LEU A 7 21.49 -28.73 3.47
C LEU A 7 20.72 -27.47 3.92
N LEU A 8 21.06 -26.90 5.08
CA LEU A 8 20.44 -25.67 5.58
C LEU A 8 20.69 -24.49 4.64
N ILE A 9 21.90 -24.36 4.09
CA ILE A 9 22.22 -23.32 3.10
C ILE A 9 21.39 -23.52 1.82
N ILE A 10 21.28 -24.74 1.30
CA ILE A 10 20.48 -25.04 0.10
C ILE A 10 19.01 -24.73 0.34
N ILE A 11 18.46 -25.08 1.50
CA ILE A 11 17.08 -24.76 1.88
C ILE A 11 16.89 -23.24 1.94
N ALA A 12 17.80 -22.52 2.58
CA ALA A 12 17.74 -21.06 2.68
C ALA A 12 17.81 -20.39 1.30
N ILE A 13 18.71 -20.82 0.42
CA ILE A 13 18.81 -20.30 -0.94
C ILE A 13 17.55 -20.63 -1.74
N SER A 14 17.11 -21.89 -1.72
CA SER A 14 15.90 -22.33 -2.44
C SER A 14 14.66 -21.55 -1.98
N PHE A 15 14.53 -21.31 -0.68
CA PHE A 15 13.44 -20.51 -0.12
C PHE A 15 13.51 -19.05 -0.57
N ASN A 16 14.70 -18.42 -0.56
CA ASN A 16 14.87 -17.06 -1.07
C ASN A 16 14.57 -16.95 -2.56
N VAL A 17 15.04 -17.91 -3.37
CA VAL A 17 14.74 -17.96 -4.81
C VAL A 17 13.24 -18.16 -5.05
N PHE A 18 12.59 -19.05 -4.31
CA PHE A 18 11.14 -19.24 -4.39
C PHE A 18 10.36 -17.96 -4.05
N GLN A 19 10.73 -17.28 -2.97
CA GLN A 19 10.10 -16.01 -2.58
C GLN A 19 10.34 -14.91 -3.62
N TYR A 20 11.56 -14.82 -4.15
CA TYR A 20 11.88 -13.88 -5.23
C TYR A 20 11.03 -14.15 -6.47
N LEU A 21 10.99 -15.39 -6.94
CA LEU A 21 10.19 -15.78 -8.09
C LEU A 21 8.72 -15.47 -7.86
N ARG A 22 8.16 -15.90 -6.71
CA ARG A 22 6.76 -15.64 -6.30
C ARG A 22 6.40 -14.15 -6.38
N ASN A 23 7.29 -13.28 -5.92
CA ASN A 23 7.04 -11.85 -5.84
C ASN A 23 7.16 -11.15 -7.21
N HIS A 24 7.83 -11.77 -8.19
CA HIS A 24 8.01 -11.25 -9.55
C HIS A 24 7.23 -12.06 -10.60
N ILE A 25 6.36 -12.98 -10.18
CA ILE A 25 5.41 -13.61 -11.09
C ILE A 25 4.54 -12.51 -11.69
N HIS A 26 4.38 -12.52 -13.01
CA HIS A 26 3.59 -11.55 -13.76
C HIS A 26 4.06 -10.10 -13.63
N ALA A 27 5.35 -9.85 -13.37
CA ALA A 27 5.89 -8.50 -13.28
C ALA A 27 5.70 -7.68 -14.59
N GLU A 28 5.52 -8.35 -15.73
CA GLU A 28 5.14 -7.72 -17.00
C GLU A 28 3.88 -6.87 -16.90
N LEU A 29 2.95 -7.22 -16.00
CA LEU A 29 1.71 -6.48 -15.75
C LEU A 29 1.97 -5.03 -15.35
N LEU A 30 3.06 -4.76 -14.62
CA LEU A 30 3.40 -3.38 -14.20
C LEU A 30 3.69 -2.48 -15.40
N SER A 31 4.21 -3.02 -16.50
CA SER A 31 4.55 -2.24 -17.69
C SER A 31 3.33 -1.74 -18.47
N GLU A 32 2.16 -2.32 -18.22
CA GLU A 32 0.90 -1.95 -18.86
C GLU A 32 0.15 -0.83 -18.11
N LEU A 33 0.56 -0.56 -16.86
CA LEU A 33 -0.09 0.42 -16.00
C LEU A 33 0.14 1.84 -16.51
N LYS A 34 -0.89 2.67 -16.39
CA LYS A 34 -0.89 4.06 -16.86
C LYS A 34 -1.17 5.03 -15.73
N GLY A 35 -0.67 6.24 -15.88
CA GLY A 35 -0.90 7.33 -14.94
C GLY A 35 0.14 7.39 -13.83
N THR A 36 -0.13 8.25 -12.86
CA THR A 36 0.74 8.55 -11.73
C THR A 36 0.07 8.10 -10.45
N ILE A 37 0.86 7.54 -9.54
CA ILE A 37 0.42 7.23 -8.18
C ILE A 37 1.10 8.16 -7.18
N TYR A 38 0.32 8.60 -6.19
CA TYR A 38 0.77 9.30 -4.99
C TYR A 38 0.50 8.38 -3.81
N TYR A 39 1.48 8.24 -2.93
CA TYR A 39 1.39 7.24 -1.87
C TYR A 39 2.33 7.54 -0.71
N THR A 40 1.99 7.01 0.47
CA THR A 40 2.89 7.03 1.63
C THR A 40 3.66 5.72 1.75
N GLU A 41 4.95 5.82 2.04
CA GLU A 41 5.83 4.69 2.33
C GLU A 41 6.59 4.97 3.64
N ARG A 42 6.84 3.94 4.45
CA ARG A 42 7.60 4.10 5.69
C ARG A 42 9.10 4.12 5.38
N VAL A 43 9.75 5.24 5.68
CA VAL A 43 11.20 5.43 5.55
C VAL A 43 11.75 5.79 6.92
N ASP A 44 12.68 4.97 7.44
CA ASP A 44 13.27 5.11 8.77
C ASP A 44 12.23 5.33 9.90
N GLY A 45 11.14 4.58 9.84
CA GLY A 45 10.07 4.65 10.84
C GLY A 45 9.01 5.72 10.60
N ALA A 46 9.21 6.67 9.68
CA ALA A 46 8.25 7.75 9.38
C ALA A 46 7.49 7.50 8.07
N LEU A 47 6.16 7.66 8.08
CA LEU A 47 5.36 7.71 6.86
C LEU A 47 5.73 8.95 6.04
N THR A 48 6.21 8.73 4.82
CA THR A 48 6.77 9.74 3.91
C THR A 48 6.02 9.70 2.60
N LEU A 49 5.76 10.87 2.00
CA LEU A 49 4.97 11.01 0.78
C LEU A 49 5.85 10.96 -0.48
N PHE A 50 5.47 10.11 -1.41
CA PHE A 50 6.12 9.92 -2.71
C PHE A 50 5.12 10.03 -3.85
N LYS A 51 5.65 10.26 -5.05
CA LYS A 51 4.95 9.94 -6.31
C LYS A 51 5.82 9.06 -7.19
N SER A 52 5.19 8.33 -8.10
CA SER A 52 5.86 7.59 -9.17
C SER A 52 4.89 7.41 -10.34
N ASP A 53 5.41 6.94 -11.47
CA ASP A 53 4.55 6.34 -12.48
C ASP A 53 3.84 5.13 -11.87
N ALA A 54 2.64 4.79 -12.37
CA ALA A 54 1.94 3.57 -11.95
C ALA A 54 2.74 2.30 -12.26
N THR A 55 3.72 2.37 -13.17
CA THR A 55 4.70 1.30 -13.45
C THR A 55 5.77 1.15 -12.36
N LEU A 56 5.70 1.97 -11.30
CA LEU A 56 6.68 2.11 -10.21
C LEU A 56 8.03 2.69 -10.63
N GLN A 57 8.13 3.24 -11.83
CA GLN A 57 9.30 3.99 -12.30
C GLN A 57 9.23 5.45 -11.86
N ASN A 58 10.36 6.15 -11.94
CA ASN A 58 10.47 7.60 -11.66
C ASN A 58 10.00 8.02 -10.26
N LYS A 59 10.26 7.18 -9.24
CA LYS A 59 9.95 7.48 -7.83
C LYS A 59 10.60 8.79 -7.39
N THR A 60 9.78 9.70 -6.89
CA THR A 60 10.17 11.04 -6.42
C THR A 60 9.66 11.28 -5.01
N LEU A 61 10.53 11.73 -4.12
CA LEU A 61 10.16 12.19 -2.77
C LEU A 61 9.43 13.53 -2.88
N LEU A 62 8.21 13.61 -2.36
CA LEU A 62 7.43 14.84 -2.32
C LEU A 62 7.59 15.53 -0.97
N TYR A 63 7.45 14.78 0.13
CA TYR A 63 7.56 15.36 1.46
C TYR A 63 7.88 14.30 2.52
N SER A 64 8.78 14.67 3.45
CA SER A 64 9.03 13.92 4.68
C SER A 64 8.85 14.82 5.90
N HIS A 65 8.09 14.33 6.86
CA HIS A 65 7.86 15.00 8.14
C HIS A 65 8.84 14.54 9.25
N LYS A 66 9.83 13.72 8.89
CA LYS A 66 10.86 13.23 9.81
C LYS A 66 11.60 14.36 10.52
N GLY A 67 11.69 14.27 11.85
CA GLY A 67 12.30 15.24 12.75
C GLY A 67 11.51 16.54 12.96
N LYS A 68 10.26 16.62 12.47
CA LYS A 68 9.46 17.86 12.50
C LYS A 68 8.22 17.74 13.37
N GLY A 69 7.78 16.52 13.70
CA GLY A 69 6.53 16.28 14.38
C GLY A 69 6.66 16.39 15.89
N LYS A 70 6.83 17.61 16.41
CA LYS A 70 6.84 17.82 17.87
C LYS A 70 5.42 17.68 18.41
N ASP A 71 5.22 16.77 19.36
CA ASP A 71 3.99 16.75 20.15
C ASP A 71 4.06 17.72 21.35
N SER A 72 2.95 17.87 22.08
CA SER A 72 2.85 18.78 23.23
C SER A 72 3.66 18.32 24.45
N SER A 73 4.12 17.07 24.48
CA SER A 73 4.82 16.42 25.60
C SER A 73 6.32 16.30 25.38
N GLY A 74 6.81 16.58 24.16
CA GLY A 74 8.22 16.47 23.77
C GLY A 74 8.57 15.18 23.03
N ASP A 75 7.59 14.33 22.74
CA ASP A 75 7.76 13.16 21.87
C ASP A 75 7.62 13.57 20.39
N TYR A 76 8.05 12.67 19.48
CA TYR A 76 8.07 12.92 18.04
C TYR A 76 7.08 12.04 17.30
N ASN A 77 6.06 12.65 16.70
CA ASN A 77 5.21 11.99 15.70
C ASN A 77 5.53 12.52 14.28
N ASP A 78 6.54 11.89 13.69
CA ASP A 78 7.07 12.22 12.38
C ASP A 78 6.23 11.70 11.20
N ASN A 79 5.06 11.12 11.47
CA ASN A 79 4.23 10.52 10.43
C ASN A 79 3.34 11.57 9.76
N LEU A 80 3.09 11.35 8.47
CA LEU A 80 1.91 11.84 7.80
C LEU A 80 0.73 10.95 8.18
N THR A 81 -0.43 11.54 8.46
CA THR A 81 -1.66 10.78 8.71
C THR A 81 -2.51 10.66 7.45
N ASP A 82 -2.58 11.71 6.64
CA ASP A 82 -3.43 11.72 5.44
C ASP A 82 -2.91 12.67 4.36
N PHE A 83 -3.32 12.47 3.10
CA PHE A 83 -2.99 13.34 1.97
C PHE A 83 -3.98 13.25 0.80
N TYR A 84 -4.04 14.30 -0.02
CA TYR A 84 -4.59 14.23 -1.37
C TYR A 84 -3.86 15.19 -2.30
N TYR A 85 -3.75 14.78 -3.56
CA TYR A 85 -3.29 15.61 -4.66
C TYR A 85 -4.49 16.16 -5.43
N ASP A 86 -4.52 17.48 -5.58
CA ASP A 86 -5.45 18.19 -6.45
C ASP A 86 -4.82 18.41 -7.84
N LYS A 87 -5.40 17.75 -8.85
CA LYS A 87 -4.95 17.86 -10.25
C LYS A 87 -5.14 19.28 -10.80
N ALA A 88 -6.17 20.01 -10.35
CA ALA A 88 -6.48 21.34 -10.91
C ALA A 88 -5.45 22.39 -10.51
N SER A 89 -5.08 22.44 -9.23
CA SER A 89 -4.06 23.38 -8.73
C SER A 89 -2.63 22.83 -8.72
N GLN A 90 -2.47 21.53 -9.01
CA GLN A 90 -1.21 20.79 -8.90
C GLN A 90 -0.60 20.87 -7.49
N THR A 91 -1.48 20.83 -6.48
CA THR A 91 -1.12 21.00 -5.07
C THR A 91 -1.39 19.72 -4.31
N ILE A 92 -0.48 19.36 -3.43
CA ILE A 92 -0.64 18.27 -2.48
C ILE A 92 -1.07 18.89 -1.16
N TYR A 93 -2.13 18.36 -0.57
CA TYR A 93 -2.57 18.65 0.77
C TYR A 93 -2.28 17.45 1.65
N PHE A 94 -1.79 17.67 2.86
CA PHE A 94 -1.46 16.58 3.77
C PHE A 94 -1.57 17.01 5.22
N ILE A 95 -1.81 16.04 6.10
CA ILE A 95 -1.92 16.26 7.54
C ILE A 95 -0.67 15.72 8.23
N ALA A 96 -0.04 16.55 9.06
CA ALA A 96 1.14 16.21 9.85
C ALA A 96 1.12 16.91 11.22
N MET A 97 1.88 16.40 12.18
CA MET A 97 1.96 16.97 13.53
C MET A 97 2.67 18.33 13.50
N ASN A 98 2.10 19.33 14.15
CA ASN A 98 2.67 20.66 14.27
C ASN A 98 2.42 21.18 15.69
N ASN A 99 3.48 21.25 16.49
CA ASN A 99 3.45 21.77 17.86
C ASN A 99 2.34 21.16 18.74
N GLY A 100 2.15 19.84 18.67
CA GLY A 100 1.13 19.14 19.46
C GLY A 100 -0.24 19.01 18.83
N SER A 101 -0.47 19.58 17.65
CA SER A 101 -1.73 19.45 16.92
C SER A 101 -1.53 18.84 15.52
N TRP A 102 -2.45 17.98 15.10
CA TRP A 102 -2.52 17.56 13.70
C TRP A 102 -2.99 18.73 12.84
N SER A 103 -2.19 19.10 11.86
CA SER A 103 -2.41 20.31 11.06
C SER A 103 -2.37 20.02 9.57
N LEU A 104 -3.19 20.74 8.82
CA LEU A 104 -3.27 20.68 7.37
C LEU A 104 -2.19 21.57 6.74
N PHE A 105 -1.41 20.97 5.87
CA PHE A 105 -0.42 21.66 5.05
C PHE A 105 -0.77 21.53 3.56
N SER A 106 -0.26 22.46 2.77
CA SER A 106 -0.19 22.33 1.31
C SER A 106 1.26 22.43 0.82
N ILE A 107 1.56 21.78 -0.29
CA ILE A 107 2.86 21.84 -0.95
C ILE A 107 2.69 21.64 -2.45
N LYS A 108 3.40 22.45 -3.24
CA LYS A 108 3.66 22.16 -4.65
C LYS A 108 5.04 21.52 -4.79
N GLU A 109 5.21 20.74 -5.84
CA GLU A 109 6.47 20.04 -6.08
C GLU A 109 7.66 21.02 -6.15
N GLY A 110 8.69 20.73 -5.36
CA GLY A 110 9.89 21.59 -5.26
C GLY A 110 9.74 22.80 -4.34
N GLU A 111 8.56 23.04 -3.77
CA GLU A 111 8.32 24.15 -2.85
C GLU A 111 8.40 23.75 -1.37
N ARG A 112 8.30 24.73 -0.48
CA ARG A 112 8.19 24.49 0.97
C ARG A 112 6.72 24.31 1.34
N PRO A 113 6.41 23.47 2.35
CA PRO A 113 5.04 23.32 2.80
C PRO A 113 4.53 24.61 3.47
N ILE A 114 3.26 24.90 3.26
CA ILE A 114 2.53 26.02 3.85
C ILE A 114 1.49 25.46 4.80
N LEU A 115 1.50 25.91 6.06
CA LEU A 115 0.45 25.59 7.03
C LEU A 115 -0.84 26.32 6.62
N LEU A 116 -1.94 25.57 6.52
CA LEU A 116 -3.25 26.10 6.16
C LEU A 116 -4.17 26.20 7.36
N GLU A 117 -4.22 25.15 8.18
CA GLU A 117 -5.17 25.01 9.27
C GLU A 117 -4.58 24.11 10.37
N GLU A 118 -4.87 24.41 11.63
CA GLU A 118 -4.52 23.59 12.80
C GLU A 118 -5.75 22.78 13.25
N ASP A 119 -5.54 21.71 14.03
CA ASP A 119 -6.59 20.82 14.55
C ASP A 119 -7.42 20.10 13.47
N VAL A 120 -6.77 19.73 12.36
CA VAL A 120 -7.36 18.93 11.27
C VAL A 120 -6.91 17.48 11.38
N MET A 121 -7.85 16.56 11.56
CA MET A 121 -7.59 15.13 11.75
C MET A 121 -7.79 14.27 10.50
N GLU A 122 -8.63 14.74 9.57
CA GLU A 122 -9.03 14.01 8.37
C GLU A 122 -9.28 15.02 7.24
N ILE A 123 -9.00 14.61 6.01
CA ILE A 123 -9.29 15.36 4.79
C ILE A 123 -10.09 14.46 3.86
N ASP A 124 -10.95 15.06 3.04
CA ASP A 124 -11.63 14.31 1.99
C ASP A 124 -10.61 13.84 0.97
N THR A 125 -10.42 12.52 0.87
CA THR A 125 -9.39 11.91 0.04
C THR A 125 -9.99 11.17 -1.14
N ASN A 126 -9.29 11.26 -2.26
CA ASN A 126 -9.63 10.53 -3.48
C ASN A 126 -8.74 9.30 -3.67
N TYR A 127 -8.40 8.61 -2.58
CA TYR A 127 -7.69 7.34 -2.67
C TYR A 127 -8.46 6.33 -3.51
N ILE A 128 -7.76 5.35 -4.08
CA ILE A 128 -8.40 4.26 -4.78
C ILE A 128 -9.40 3.56 -3.86
N GLN A 129 -10.61 3.38 -4.35
CA GLN A 129 -11.72 2.78 -3.60
C GLN A 129 -12.01 1.38 -4.12
N ASN A 130 -12.55 0.53 -3.26
CA ASN A 130 -12.98 -0.82 -3.61
C ASN A 130 -14.35 -0.88 -4.33
N GLN A 131 -14.84 0.26 -4.80
CA GLN A 131 -16.03 0.41 -5.63
C GLN A 131 -15.68 1.15 -6.91
N PHE A 132 -16.16 0.65 -8.05
CA PHE A 132 -15.97 1.27 -9.35
C PHE A 132 -17.17 0.98 -10.26
N ASN A 133 -17.90 2.02 -10.64
CA ASN A 133 -19.19 1.89 -11.33
C ASN A 133 -20.15 0.94 -10.57
N HIS A 134 -20.55 -0.17 -11.21
CA HIS A 134 -21.45 -1.17 -10.62
C HIS A 134 -20.70 -2.42 -10.10
N ARG A 135 -19.39 -2.28 -9.87
CA ARG A 135 -18.51 -3.32 -9.34
C ARG A 135 -18.04 -2.94 -7.94
N THR A 136 -18.00 -3.93 -7.04
CA THR A 136 -17.47 -3.79 -5.69
C THR A 136 -16.62 -5.00 -5.36
N ILE A 137 -15.44 -4.80 -4.79
CA ILE A 137 -14.62 -5.90 -4.28
C ILE A 137 -14.58 -5.84 -2.76
N PHE A 138 -14.85 -6.98 -2.12
CA PHE A 138 -14.88 -7.11 -0.67
C PHE A 138 -14.22 -8.42 -0.24
N SER A 139 -13.80 -8.49 1.03
CA SER A 139 -13.26 -9.71 1.61
C SER A 139 -14.34 -10.48 2.38
N LYS A 140 -14.28 -11.81 2.30
CA LYS A 140 -15.09 -12.72 3.12
C LYS A 140 -14.27 -13.97 3.41
N GLN A 141 -14.09 -14.29 4.69
CA GLN A 141 -13.27 -15.42 5.15
C GLN A 141 -11.86 -15.42 4.52
N GLY A 142 -11.24 -14.24 4.47
CA GLY A 142 -9.89 -14.02 3.93
C GLY A 142 -9.79 -14.08 2.41
N SER A 143 -10.85 -14.47 1.70
CA SER A 143 -10.93 -14.51 0.25
C SER A 143 -11.48 -13.19 -0.32
N LEU A 144 -11.13 -12.86 -1.56
CA LEU A 144 -11.66 -11.70 -2.28
C LEU A 144 -12.82 -12.10 -3.20
N TYR A 145 -13.90 -11.31 -3.15
CA TYR A 145 -15.10 -11.46 -3.96
C TYR A 145 -15.34 -10.19 -4.78
N LEU A 146 -15.66 -10.36 -6.05
CA LEU A 146 -16.17 -9.32 -6.93
C LEU A 146 -17.69 -9.43 -7.00
N LYS A 147 -18.39 -8.37 -6.60
CA LYS A 147 -19.81 -8.18 -6.83
C LYS A 147 -20.03 -7.31 -8.05
N GLU A 148 -20.80 -7.81 -9.01
CA GLU A 148 -21.13 -7.09 -10.24
C GLU A 148 -22.58 -7.38 -10.64
N LYS A 149 -23.40 -6.33 -10.77
CA LYS A 149 -24.84 -6.43 -11.12
C LYS A 149 -25.62 -7.44 -10.25
N GLY A 150 -25.27 -7.54 -8.97
CA GLY A 150 -25.91 -8.45 -8.01
C GLY A 150 -25.32 -9.87 -7.96
N ASN A 151 -24.42 -10.23 -8.88
CA ASN A 151 -23.73 -11.52 -8.85
C ASN A 151 -22.41 -11.40 -8.08
N GLU A 152 -22.12 -12.39 -7.24
CA GLU A 152 -20.89 -12.45 -6.45
C GLU A 152 -20.01 -13.60 -6.95
N ASN A 153 -18.79 -13.28 -7.36
CA ASN A 153 -17.80 -14.25 -7.83
C ASN A 153 -16.54 -14.17 -6.96
N ILE A 154 -16.01 -15.32 -6.56
CA ILE A 154 -14.70 -15.37 -5.91
C ILE A 154 -13.61 -15.10 -6.95
N ILE A 155 -12.80 -14.06 -6.73
CA ILE A 155 -11.68 -13.70 -7.62
C ILE A 155 -10.33 -14.13 -7.06
N LYS A 156 -10.25 -14.32 -5.73
CA LYS A 156 -9.06 -14.86 -5.08
C LYS A 156 -9.42 -15.64 -3.84
N LYS A 157 -9.18 -16.95 -3.87
CA LYS A 157 -9.48 -17.84 -2.74
C LYS A 157 -8.32 -17.90 -1.77
N PHE A 158 -8.62 -17.70 -0.49
CA PHE A 158 -7.70 -17.96 0.60
C PHE A 158 -7.90 -19.40 1.11
N TYR A 159 -6.79 -20.09 1.37
CA TYR A 159 -6.79 -21.52 1.74
C TYR A 159 -6.21 -21.77 3.15
N GLY A 160 -5.90 -20.71 3.90
CA GLY A 160 -5.34 -20.80 5.25
C GLY A 160 -6.39 -20.78 6.35
N ILE A 161 -5.91 -20.83 7.59
CA ILE A 161 -6.70 -20.57 8.79
C ILE A 161 -6.99 -19.07 8.81
N TYR A 162 -8.26 -18.72 8.62
CA TYR A 162 -8.69 -17.34 8.58
C TYR A 162 -8.75 -16.71 9.97
N ASP A 163 -8.11 -15.56 10.08
CA ASP A 163 -8.22 -14.61 11.17
C ASP A 163 -8.24 -13.22 10.55
N GLU A 164 -9.27 -12.44 10.86
CA GLU A 164 -9.50 -11.12 10.25
C GLU A 164 -8.35 -10.14 10.47
N LYS A 165 -7.57 -10.29 11.55
CA LYS A 165 -6.46 -9.39 11.88
C LYS A 165 -5.14 -9.84 11.29
N PHE A 166 -4.98 -11.15 11.08
CA PHE A 166 -3.66 -11.73 10.84
C PHE A 166 -3.54 -12.52 9.54
N THR A 167 -4.63 -12.87 8.85
CA THR A 167 -4.54 -13.65 7.61
C THR A 167 -5.56 -13.26 6.56
N GLY A 168 -5.30 -13.68 5.32
CA GLY A 168 -6.18 -13.44 4.18
C GLY A 168 -5.76 -12.25 3.32
N TYR A 169 -6.73 -11.80 2.54
CA TYR A 169 -6.62 -10.69 1.60
C TYR A 169 -7.58 -9.57 1.99
N HIS A 170 -7.11 -8.33 1.86
CA HIS A 170 -7.91 -7.13 2.14
C HIS A 170 -8.00 -6.27 0.87
N PRO A 171 -9.20 -5.85 0.47
CA PRO A 171 -9.37 -4.96 -0.67
C PRO A 171 -8.75 -3.58 -0.39
N ILE A 172 -8.05 -3.00 -1.37
CA ILE A 172 -7.64 -1.58 -1.33
C ILE A 172 -8.50 -0.80 -2.31
N GLY A 173 -8.29 -0.97 -3.62
CA GLY A 173 -9.11 -0.26 -4.59
C GLY A 173 -8.81 -0.51 -6.06
N PHE A 174 -9.68 0.01 -6.92
CA PHE A 174 -9.57 -0.11 -8.37
C PHE A 174 -8.58 0.90 -8.97
N SER A 175 -7.97 0.53 -10.10
CA SER A 175 -7.34 1.51 -10.99
C SER A 175 -8.38 2.50 -11.54
N PRO A 176 -7.98 3.70 -11.99
CA PRO A 176 -8.93 4.70 -12.50
C PRO A 176 -9.73 4.26 -13.74
N ASP A 177 -9.21 3.29 -14.50
CA ASP A 177 -9.93 2.66 -15.63
C ASP A 177 -10.70 1.39 -15.24
N GLY A 178 -10.60 0.98 -13.97
CA GLY A 178 -11.24 -0.20 -13.40
C GLY A 178 -10.79 -1.54 -14.00
N LYS A 179 -9.66 -1.59 -14.73
CA LYS A 179 -9.12 -2.86 -15.26
C LYS A 179 -8.33 -3.64 -14.22
N TYR A 180 -7.69 -2.92 -13.30
CA TYR A 180 -6.84 -3.49 -12.29
C TYR A 180 -7.42 -3.27 -10.89
N PHE A 181 -7.05 -4.15 -9.97
CA PHE A 181 -7.45 -4.09 -8.58
C PHE A 181 -6.26 -4.27 -7.64
N VAL A 182 -6.12 -3.36 -6.70
CA VAL A 182 -5.08 -3.39 -5.68
C VAL A 182 -5.62 -4.03 -4.41
N TYR A 183 -4.88 -4.96 -3.83
CA TYR A 183 -5.23 -5.65 -2.60
C TYR A 183 -4.00 -5.86 -1.72
N HIS A 184 -4.21 -5.91 -0.41
CA HIS A 184 -3.19 -6.30 0.55
C HIS A 184 -3.30 -7.80 0.87
N SER A 185 -2.17 -8.48 1.01
CA SER A 185 -2.10 -9.86 1.46
C SER A 185 -1.22 -9.97 2.68
N MET A 186 -1.71 -10.66 3.71
CA MET A 186 -0.89 -10.98 4.87
C MET A 186 0.18 -12.06 4.57
N GLU A 187 0.30 -12.57 3.33
CA GLU A 187 1.23 -13.61 2.84
C GLU A 187 1.21 -14.98 3.56
N HIS A 188 0.52 -15.08 4.68
CA HIS A 188 0.58 -16.24 5.57
C HIS A 188 -0.73 -17.01 5.61
N LEU A 189 -0.60 -18.33 5.70
CA LEU A 189 -1.72 -19.25 5.82
C LEU A 189 -2.21 -19.40 7.26
N THR A 190 -1.47 -18.90 8.25
CA THR A 190 -1.82 -18.98 9.67
C THR A 190 -1.45 -17.68 10.38
N PRO A 191 -2.19 -17.30 11.44
CA PRO A 191 -1.86 -16.11 12.24
C PRO A 191 -0.44 -16.15 12.82
N PHE A 192 0.03 -17.35 13.19
CA PHE A 192 1.37 -17.56 13.72
C PHE A 192 2.47 -17.18 12.73
N GLY A 193 2.29 -17.49 11.45
CA GLY A 193 3.23 -17.06 10.40
C GLY A 193 3.34 -15.54 10.33
N THR A 194 2.21 -14.83 10.41
CA THR A 194 2.15 -13.36 10.40
C THR A 194 2.83 -12.75 11.60
N LEU A 195 2.56 -13.28 12.80
CA LEU A 195 3.18 -12.81 14.03
C LEU A 195 4.71 -12.96 13.99
N LEU A 196 5.21 -14.11 13.52
CA LEU A 196 6.65 -14.32 13.37
C LEU A 196 7.26 -13.30 12.41
N THR A 197 6.67 -13.08 11.23
CA THR A 197 7.18 -12.09 10.27
C THR A 197 7.16 -10.68 10.84
N GLY A 198 6.10 -10.31 11.57
CA GLY A 198 6.01 -9.02 12.25
C GLY A 198 7.18 -8.76 13.21
N VAL A 199 7.61 -9.78 13.96
CA VAL A 199 8.76 -9.69 14.87
C VAL A 199 10.09 -9.49 14.11
N PHE A 200 10.23 -10.08 12.92
CA PHE A 200 11.50 -10.04 12.18
C PHE A 200 11.62 -8.93 11.13
N LYS A 201 10.50 -8.47 10.55
CA LYS A 201 10.51 -7.59 9.36
C LYS A 201 9.88 -6.21 9.56
N ASN A 202 9.33 -5.89 10.73
CA ASN A 202 8.61 -4.62 10.99
C ASN A 202 7.53 -4.28 9.94
N SER A 203 7.07 -5.28 9.17
CA SER A 203 6.02 -5.20 8.16
C SER A 203 5.28 -6.52 8.17
N VAL A 204 3.95 -6.45 8.10
CA VAL A 204 3.08 -7.61 7.95
C VAL A 204 2.39 -7.50 6.60
N GLY A 205 2.58 -8.53 5.78
CA GLY A 205 1.99 -8.58 4.45
C GLY A 205 2.65 -7.69 3.40
N GLU A 206 2.08 -7.76 2.20
CA GLU A 206 2.52 -7.08 0.99
C GLU A 206 1.30 -6.68 0.15
N THR A 207 1.43 -5.60 -0.60
CA THR A 207 0.38 -5.11 -1.50
C THR A 207 0.64 -5.56 -2.92
N TYR A 208 -0.43 -6.01 -3.58
CA TYR A 208 -0.43 -6.59 -4.91
C TYR A 208 -1.43 -5.86 -5.80
N ILE A 209 -1.18 -5.93 -7.10
CA ILE A 209 -2.13 -5.51 -8.12
C ILE A 209 -2.54 -6.72 -8.96
N MET A 210 -3.82 -6.81 -9.31
CA MET A 210 -4.43 -7.87 -10.09
C MET A 210 -5.03 -7.29 -11.37
N ASP A 211 -4.78 -7.93 -12.51
CA ASP A 211 -5.56 -7.73 -13.73
C ASP A 211 -6.85 -8.54 -13.61
N LEU A 212 -7.99 -7.86 -13.65
CA LEU A 212 -9.31 -8.48 -13.46
C LEU A 212 -9.76 -9.31 -14.66
N SER A 213 -9.13 -9.19 -15.82
CA SER A 213 -9.45 -10.02 -16.99
C SER A 213 -8.76 -11.38 -16.94
N THR A 214 -7.54 -11.42 -16.43
CA THR A 214 -6.71 -12.65 -16.38
C THR A 214 -6.61 -13.26 -14.97
N MET A 215 -7.01 -12.52 -13.94
CA MET A 215 -6.85 -12.84 -12.51
C MET A 215 -5.38 -13.03 -12.08
N LYS A 216 -4.44 -12.64 -12.94
CA LYS A 216 -3.01 -12.63 -12.61
C LYS A 216 -2.72 -11.48 -11.66
N SER A 217 -1.81 -11.71 -10.71
CA SER A 217 -1.40 -10.69 -9.75
C SER A 217 0.12 -10.64 -9.66
N THR A 218 0.63 -9.45 -9.38
CA THR A 218 2.05 -9.22 -9.10
C THR A 218 2.22 -8.25 -7.94
N LYS A 219 3.39 -8.26 -7.30
CA LYS A 219 3.67 -7.33 -6.20
C LYS A 219 3.64 -5.91 -6.75
N PHE A 220 2.99 -5.01 -6.02
CA PHE A 220 2.86 -3.61 -6.41
C PHE A 220 3.65 -2.73 -5.45
N ILE A 221 2.97 -1.84 -4.73
CA ILE A 221 3.59 -0.91 -3.81
C ILE A 221 3.10 -1.13 -2.40
N ASN A 222 4.01 -1.25 -1.42
CA ASN A 222 3.65 -1.44 -0.02
C ASN A 222 3.17 -0.13 0.61
N ALA A 223 1.98 0.31 0.19
CA ALA A 223 1.28 1.47 0.69
C ALA A 223 -0.21 1.14 0.86
N GLN A 224 -0.86 1.78 1.85
CA GLN A 224 -2.30 1.69 2.07
C GLN A 224 -3.02 2.91 1.48
N HIS A 225 -2.44 4.10 1.66
CA HIS A 225 -2.94 5.34 1.06
C HIS A 225 -2.33 5.49 -0.33
N ILE A 226 -3.14 5.26 -1.35
CA ILE A 226 -2.76 5.34 -2.76
C ILE A 226 -3.80 6.18 -3.49
N GLN A 227 -3.39 7.32 -4.03
CA GLN A 227 -4.18 8.06 -5.01
C GLN A 227 -3.61 7.78 -6.39
N TRP A 228 -4.46 7.39 -7.33
CA TRP A 228 -4.06 7.03 -8.69
C TRP A 228 -4.79 7.91 -9.70
N ILE A 229 -4.03 8.58 -10.56
CA ILE A 229 -4.53 9.55 -11.52
C ILE A 229 -4.06 9.16 -12.93
N ILE A 230 -4.99 9.12 -13.88
CA ILE A 230 -4.70 9.03 -15.31
C ILE A 230 -4.88 10.44 -15.92
N GLU A 231 -4.00 10.81 -16.85
CA GLU A 231 -4.09 12.08 -17.56
C GLU A 231 -5.33 12.18 -18.45
#